data_AF-A0A645A0F4-F1
#
_entry.id   AF-A0A645A0F4-F1
#
_cell.length_a   1.000
_cell.length_b   1.000
_cell.length_c   1.000
_cell.angle_alpha   90.00
_cell.angle_beta   90.00
_cell.angle_gamma   90.00
#
_symmetry.space_group_name_H-M   'P 1'
#
loop_
_entity.id
_entity.type
_entity.pdbx_description
1 polymer ?
#
loop_
_entity_poly.entity_id
_entity_poly.type
_entity_poly.pdbx_seq_one_letter_code
_entity_poly.pdbx_strand_id
1 'polypeptide(L)'
;MQKSGYSLLLPTGMLEYFEITEVKENGDSVDIYLTELNIVPCEYRNDKLQSKGFYEEITINDFPIRGKRLLLHLKRRKWLNESTGDIVNRDWGLVAKGTRMTQEFASFLKGYLR
;
A
#
# COMPACT_ATOMS: atom_id res chain seq x y z
N MET A 1 -6.87 -18.86 -6.60
CA MET A 1 -5.68 -18.06 -6.23
C MET A 1 -5.17 -18.62 -4.91
N GLN A 2 -3.97 -19.21 -4.88
CA GLN A 2 -3.43 -19.73 -3.62
C GLN A 2 -3.26 -18.55 -2.66
N LYS A 3 -3.97 -18.56 -1.54
CA LYS A 3 -3.76 -17.57 -0.48
C LYS A 3 -2.40 -17.87 0.15
N SER A 4 -1.40 -17.06 -0.16
CA SER A 4 -0.14 -17.08 0.57
C SER A 4 -0.40 -16.78 2.06
N GLY A 5 0.39 -17.39 2.96
CA GLY A 5 0.30 -17.18 4.40
C GLY A 5 0.42 -15.72 4.83
N TYR A 6 1.02 -14.86 4.00
CA TYR A 6 1.12 -13.41 4.24
C TYR A 6 -0.24 -12.73 4.37
N SER A 7 -1.30 -13.28 3.77
CA SER A 7 -2.67 -12.76 3.94
C SER A 7 -3.19 -12.84 5.38
N LEU A 8 -2.54 -13.64 6.25
CA LEU A 8 -2.83 -13.73 7.68
C LEU A 8 -2.04 -12.71 8.51
N LEU A 9 -0.96 -12.15 7.94
CA LEU A 9 -0.07 -11.22 8.61
C LEU A 9 -0.37 -9.76 8.26
N LEU A 10 -0.94 -9.53 7.08
CA LEU A 10 -1.24 -8.19 6.58
C LEU A 10 -2.70 -7.80 6.87
N PRO A 11 -2.98 -6.50 7.00
CA PRO A 11 -4.34 -5.98 7.04
C PRO A 11 -5.21 -6.55 5.92
N THR A 12 -6.46 -6.89 6.25
CA THR A 12 -7.42 -7.43 5.28
C THR A 12 -7.57 -6.45 4.10
N GLY A 13 -7.59 -6.96 2.87
CA GLY A 13 -7.72 -6.13 1.66
C GLY A 13 -6.44 -5.43 1.21
N MET A 14 -5.34 -5.46 1.98
CA MET A 14 -4.09 -4.82 1.59
C MET A 14 -3.52 -5.37 0.27
N LEU A 15 -3.57 -6.70 0.11
CA LEU A 15 -3.08 -7.38 -1.09
C LEU A 15 -3.96 -7.18 -2.33
N GLU A 16 -5.09 -6.47 -2.21
CA GLU A 16 -5.89 -6.04 -3.36
C GLU A 16 -5.27 -4.82 -4.05
N TYR A 17 -4.42 -4.07 -3.34
CA TYR A 17 -3.81 -2.82 -3.80
C TYR A 17 -2.28 -2.87 -3.83
N PHE A 18 -1.67 -3.74 -3.04
CA PHE A 18 -0.22 -3.90 -2.98
C PHE A 18 0.19 -5.32 -3.35
N GLU A 19 1.33 -5.44 -4.01
CA GLU A 19 2.05 -6.69 -4.16
C GLU A 19 3.22 -6.75 -3.18
N ILE A 20 3.50 -7.94 -2.63
CA ILE A 20 4.72 -8.18 -1.86
C ILE A 20 5.85 -8.38 -2.86
N THR A 21 6.82 -7.47 -2.85
CA THR A 21 7.99 -7.54 -3.75
C THR A 21 9.16 -8.25 -3.12
N GLU A 22 9.28 -8.20 -1.78
CA GLU A 22 10.39 -8.80 -1.06
C GLU A 22 10.00 -9.06 0.40
N VAL A 23 10.54 -10.12 0.99
CA VAL A 23 10.47 -10.38 2.43
C VAL A 23 11.88 -10.67 2.91
N LYS A 24 12.33 -9.92 3.92
CA LYS A 24 13.63 -10.12 4.56
C LYS A 24 13.42 -10.45 6.03
N GLU A 25 14.16 -11.44 6.50
CA GLU A 25 14.28 -11.71 7.92
C GLU A 25 15.63 -11.19 8.40
N ASN A 26 15.56 -10.30 9.37
CA ASN A 26 16.70 -9.78 10.10
C ASN A 26 16.73 -10.40 11.50
N GLY A 27 17.80 -10.13 12.26
CA GLY A 27 17.98 -10.70 13.60
C GLY A 27 16.77 -10.44 14.51
N ASP A 28 16.32 -9.18 14.57
CA ASP A 28 15.27 -8.69 15.46
C ASP A 28 13.97 -8.29 14.74
N SER A 29 13.93 -8.41 13.42
CA SER A 29 12.85 -7.87 12.58
C SER A 29 12.54 -8.77 11.38
N VAL A 30 11.30 -8.67 10.91
CA VAL A 30 10.82 -9.19 9.63
C VAL A 30 10.34 -8.00 8.83
N ASP A 31 10.91 -7.81 7.64
CA ASP A 31 10.68 -6.68 6.78
C ASP A 31 9.92 -7.16 5.54
N ILE A 32 8.71 -6.65 5.32
CA ILE A 32 7.88 -6.96 4.17
C ILE A 32 7.81 -5.70 3.29
N TYR A 33 8.33 -5.81 2.07
CA TYR A 33 8.29 -4.75 1.08
C TYR A 33 7.08 -4.91 0.18
N LEU A 34 6.30 -3.84 0.08
CA LEU A 34 5.00 -3.79 -0.58
C LEU A 34 4.99 -2.64 -1.58
N THR A 35 4.68 -2.95 -2.83
CA THR A 35 4.61 -1.96 -3.90
C THR A 35 3.17 -1.84 -4.40
N GLU A 36 2.70 -0.59 -4.56
CA GLU A 36 1.35 -0.36 -5.03
C GLU A 36 1.18 -0.81 -6.48
N LEU A 37 0.16 -1.63 -6.70
CA LEU A 37 -0.21 -2.16 -8.01
C LEU A 37 -0.58 -1.01 -8.95
N ASN A 38 -0.32 -1.20 -10.24
CA ASN A 38 -0.72 -0.23 -11.26
C ASN A 38 -2.20 -0.38 -11.63
N ILE A 39 -3.09 -0.18 -10.66
CA ILE A 39 -4.54 -0.20 -10.82
C ILE A 39 -5.03 1.24 -10.73
N VAL A 40 -5.77 1.73 -11.73
CA VAL A 40 -6.30 3.10 -11.73
C VAL A 40 -7.20 3.31 -10.49
N PRO A 41 -6.99 4.37 -9.69
CA PRO A 41 -7.86 4.69 -8.56
C PRO A 41 -9.31 4.92 -8.99
N CYS A 42 -10.27 4.56 -8.12
CA CYS A 42 -11.68 4.56 -8.52
C CYS A 42 -12.20 5.97 -8.82
N GLU A 43 -11.68 6.96 -8.10
CA GLU A 43 -11.93 8.38 -8.25
C GLU A 43 -11.45 8.95 -9.59
N TYR A 44 -10.50 8.29 -10.27
CA TYR A 44 -9.93 8.69 -11.56
C TYR A 44 -10.27 7.71 -12.69
N ARG A 45 -11.31 6.88 -12.54
CA ARG A 45 -11.67 5.85 -13.56
C ARG A 45 -11.96 6.41 -14.95
N ASN A 46 -12.41 7.66 -15.01
CA ASN A 46 -12.73 8.34 -16.28
C ASN A 46 -11.54 9.13 -16.84
N ASP A 47 -10.44 9.21 -16.09
CA ASP A 47 -9.26 9.97 -16.48
C ASP A 47 -8.22 9.07 -17.12
N LYS A 48 -7.41 9.66 -18.00
CA LYS A 48 -6.28 8.96 -18.60
C LYS A 48 -5.06 9.11 -17.70
N LEU A 49 -4.75 8.06 -16.95
CA LEU A 49 -3.62 8.03 -16.03
C LEU A 49 -2.42 7.25 -16.60
N GLN A 50 -1.23 7.84 -16.49
CA GLN A 50 0.03 7.18 -16.81
C GLN A 50 0.85 6.96 -15.53
N SER A 51 1.32 5.74 -15.29
CA SER A 51 2.22 5.45 -14.16
C SER A 51 3.53 6.25 -14.29
N LYS A 52 3.84 7.06 -13.27
CA LYS A 52 4.99 7.99 -13.21
C LYS A 52 5.92 7.65 -12.03
N GLY A 53 6.16 6.37 -11.80
CA GLY A 53 7.02 5.87 -10.73
C GLY A 53 6.33 5.86 -9.37
N PHE A 54 7.10 6.08 -8.31
CA PHE A 54 6.65 5.93 -6.92
C PHE A 54 7.01 7.16 -6.07
N TYR A 55 6.31 7.30 -4.95
CA TYR A 55 6.77 8.16 -3.85
C TYR A 55 7.91 7.49 -3.09
N GLU A 56 8.53 8.26 -2.20
CA GLU A 56 9.48 7.69 -1.23
C GLU A 56 8.80 6.58 -0.42
N GLU A 57 9.59 5.57 -0.11
CA GLU A 57 9.14 4.44 0.69
C GLU A 57 8.82 4.91 2.11
N ILE A 58 7.70 4.44 2.64
CA ILE A 58 7.32 4.67 4.05
C ILE A 58 7.39 3.36 4.80
N THR A 59 7.89 3.39 6.03
CA THR A 59 7.96 2.21 6.90
C THR A 59 6.93 2.33 8.01
N ILE A 60 6.10 1.30 8.17
CA ILE A 60 5.12 1.18 9.25
C ILE A 60 5.54 0.03 10.16
N ASN A 61 5.52 0.26 11.47
CA ASN A 61 5.64 -0.82 12.44
C ASN A 61 4.27 -1.48 12.62
N ASP A 62 4.23 -2.80 12.50
CA ASP A 62 3.05 -3.61 12.77
C ASP A 62 3.32 -4.55 13.95
N PHE A 63 2.32 -5.31 14.37
CA PHE A 63 2.40 -6.18 15.53
C PHE A 63 3.55 -7.18 15.39
N PRO A 64 4.40 -7.32 16.44
CA PRO A 64 5.51 -8.25 16.41
C PRO A 64 5.08 -9.68 16.11
N ILE A 65 5.85 -10.39 15.29
CA ILE A 65 5.64 -11.79 14.96
C ILE A 65 6.75 -12.60 15.62
N ARG A 66 6.37 -13.54 16.50
CA ARG A 66 7.30 -14.50 17.13
C ARG A 66 8.52 -13.83 17.80
N GLY A 67 8.30 -12.71 18.48
CA GLY A 67 9.35 -11.95 19.16
C GLY A 67 10.20 -11.04 18.26
N LYS A 68 9.89 -10.98 16.96
CA LYS A 68 10.51 -10.04 16.01
C LYS A 68 9.57 -8.92 15.65
N ARG A 69 10.11 -7.72 15.45
CA ARG A 69 9.33 -6.57 14.95
C ARG A 69 8.86 -6.86 13.53
N LEU A 70 7.63 -6.49 13.19
CA LEU A 70 7.16 -6.53 11.81
C LEU A 70 7.23 -5.13 11.21
N LEU A 71 8.00 -4.98 10.14
CA LEU A 71 8.16 -3.72 9.42
C LEU A 71 7.53 -3.85 8.03
N LEU A 72 6.56 -2.98 7.72
CA LEU A 72 5.93 -2.91 6.42
C LEU A 72 6.51 -1.71 5.65
N HIS A 73 7.26 -1.98 4.59
CA HIS A 73 7.86 -0.96 3.72
C HIS A 73 6.98 -0.75 2.50
N LEU A 74 6.36 0.42 2.37
CA LEU A 74 5.35 0.70 1.35
C LEU A 74 5.86 1.68 0.30
N LYS A 75 5.83 1.27 -0.97
CA LYS A 75 6.04 2.15 -2.13
C LYS A 75 4.70 2.45 -2.79
N ARG A 76 4.25 3.69 -2.63
CA ARG A 76 3.00 4.18 -3.25
C ARG A 76 3.26 4.70 -4.65
N ARG A 77 2.33 4.47 -5.57
CA ARG A 77 2.49 4.81 -6.98
C ARG A 77 2.06 6.25 -7.24
N LYS A 78 2.76 6.88 -8.19
CA LYS A 78 2.41 8.17 -8.78
C LYS A 78 1.75 7.92 -10.12
N TRP A 79 0.65 8.61 -10.38
CA TRP A 79 0.07 8.67 -11.71
C TRP A 79 0.09 10.10 -12.22
N LEU A 80 0.47 10.29 -13.47
CA LEU A 80 0.25 11.53 -14.19
C LEU A 80 -1.15 11.48 -14.77
N ASN A 81 -2.00 12.44 -14.40
CA ASN A 81 -3.26 12.67 -15.08
C ASN A 81 -2.98 13.44 -16.38
N GLU A 82 -3.19 12.81 -17.53
CA GLU A 82 -2.89 13.45 -18.82
C GLU A 82 -3.85 14.59 -19.17
N SER A 83 -5.04 14.62 -18.55
CA SER A 83 -6.02 15.69 -18.77
C SER A 83 -5.69 16.96 -18.01
N THR A 84 -5.15 16.85 -16.79
CA THR A 84 -4.81 18.03 -15.96
C THR A 84 -3.31 18.35 -15.94
N GLY A 85 -2.46 17.37 -16.24
CA GLY A 85 -1.00 17.48 -16.11
C GLY A 85 -0.48 17.24 -14.69
N ASP A 86 -1.37 16.95 -13.73
CA ASP A 86 -1.01 16.79 -12.32
C ASP A 86 -0.54 15.38 -11.97
N ILE A 87 0.32 15.29 -10.96
CA ILE A 87 0.64 14.01 -10.32
C ILE A 87 -0.42 13.72 -9.25
N VAL A 88 -1.18 12.66 -9.46
CA VAL A 88 -2.22 12.18 -8.56
C VAL A 88 -1.82 10.87 -7.87
N ASN A 89 -2.46 10.60 -6.74
CA ASN A 89 -2.34 9.37 -5.97
C ASN A 89 -3.72 8.88 -5.52
N ARG A 90 -3.79 7.64 -5.05
CA ARG A 90 -5.02 7.03 -4.56
C ARG A 90 -5.46 7.64 -3.23
N ASP A 91 -6.73 8.01 -3.13
CA ASP A 91 -7.37 8.38 -1.87
C ASP A 91 -7.67 7.13 -1.02
N TRP A 92 -6.77 6.86 -0.08
CA TRP A 92 -6.90 5.76 0.87
C TRP A 92 -8.10 5.90 1.82
N GLY A 93 -8.63 7.11 2.02
CA GLY A 93 -9.85 7.35 2.78
C GLY A 93 -11.11 6.85 2.05
N LEU A 94 -11.15 6.96 0.72
CA LEU A 94 -12.22 6.37 -0.10
C LEU A 94 -12.13 4.84 -0.09
N VAL A 95 -10.92 4.28 -0.20
CA VAL A 95 -10.70 2.84 -0.16
C VAL A 95 -11.16 2.24 1.16
N ALA A 96 -10.84 2.88 2.30
CA ALA A 96 -11.25 2.41 3.63
C ALA A 96 -12.77 2.30 3.80
N LYS A 97 -13.51 3.24 3.23
CA LYS A 97 -14.98 3.25 3.30
C LYS A 97 -15.62 2.18 2.41
N GLY A 98 -14.96 1.83 1.30
CA GLY A 98 -15.50 0.90 0.30
C GLY A 98 -15.02 -0.54 0.42
N THR A 99 -14.10 -0.85 1.35
CA THR A 99 -13.47 -2.17 1.46
C THR A 99 -13.42 -2.68 2.89
N ARG A 100 -12.98 -3.93 3.06
CA ARG A 100 -12.67 -4.51 4.38
C ARG A 100 -11.29 -4.08 4.91
N MET A 101 -10.65 -3.08 4.30
CA MET A 101 -9.41 -2.54 4.80
C MET A 101 -9.63 -1.87 6.16
N THR A 102 -8.71 -2.09 7.09
CA THR A 102 -8.86 -1.55 8.44
C THR A 102 -8.78 -0.02 8.40
N GLN A 103 -9.72 0.65 9.07
CA GLN A 103 -9.76 2.11 9.13
C GLN A 103 -8.46 2.69 9.70
N GLU A 104 -7.85 1.99 10.65
CA GLU A 104 -6.55 2.32 11.22
C GLU A 104 -5.45 2.32 10.16
N PHE A 105 -5.36 1.28 9.32
CA PHE A 105 -4.34 1.20 8.27
C PHE A 105 -4.52 2.29 7.20
N ALA A 106 -5.76 2.53 6.78
CA ALA A 106 -6.04 3.65 5.87
C ALA A 106 -5.69 5.01 6.49
N SER A 107 -5.93 5.17 7.80
CA SER A 107 -5.55 6.39 8.53
C SER A 107 -4.04 6.55 8.61
N PHE A 108 -3.28 5.46 8.80
CA PHE A 108 -1.82 5.48 8.70
C PHE A 108 -1.36 5.93 7.32
N LEU A 109 -1.87 5.32 6.24
CA LEU A 109 -1.53 5.73 4.88
C LEU A 109 -1.82 7.22 4.64
N LYS A 110 -2.94 7.73 5.18
CA LYS A 110 -3.31 9.14 5.11
C LYS A 110 -2.39 10.06 5.91
N GLY A 111 -1.94 9.65 7.09
CA GLY A 111 -1.00 10.41 7.91
C GLY A 111 0.32 10.70 7.20
N TYR A 112 0.74 9.79 6.31
CA TYR A 112 1.93 9.94 5.46
C TYR A 112 1.63 10.55 4.07
N LEU A 113 0.42 11.06 3.79
CA LEU A 113 0.08 11.78 2.54
C LEU A 113 0.42 13.29 2.59
N ARG A 114 1.20 13.75 3.59
CA ARG A 114 1.61 15.16 3.68
C ARG A 114 2.69 15.51 2.67
#